data_AF-A0A2J8SRA6-F1
#
_entry.id   AF-A0A2J8SRA6-F1
#
_cell.length_a   1.000
_cell.length_b   1.000
_cell.length_c   1.000
_cell.angle_alpha   90.00
_cell.angle_beta   90.00
_cell.angle_gamma   90.00
#
_symmetry.space_group_name_H-M   'P 1'
#
loop_
_entity.id
_entity.type
_entity.pdbx_description
1 polymer ?
#
loop_
_entity_poly.entity_id
_entity_poly.type
_entity_poly.pdbx_seq_one_letter_code
_entity_poly.pdbx_strand_id
1 'polypeptide(L)'
;LKSLLAGLSLPSRDDRTDRGLDEEGEEESSAGSLPLVSVSLFTPLTAAEMAPYMKRLSRGQTVEGESGPASPTPDLLEVLSDIDEMSRRRPEILSFFSTNLQRLMSSAEECCRNLAFSLALRSIQNSP
;
A
#
# COMPACT_ATOMS: atom_id res chain seq x y z
N LEU A 1 6.00 1.57 -50.87
CA LEU A 1 6.76 1.47 -49.60
C LEU A 1 6.38 0.15 -48.96
N LYS A 2 7.22 -0.87 -49.11
CA LYS A 2 6.94 -2.25 -48.73
C LYS A 2 8.12 -2.73 -47.89
N SER A 3 7.84 -2.97 -46.61
CA SER A 3 8.62 -3.75 -45.64
C SER A 3 9.96 -3.20 -45.16
N LEU A 4 10.10 -3.02 -43.84
CA LEU A 4 11.21 -3.60 -43.09
C LEU A 4 10.78 -3.90 -41.66
N LEU A 5 10.28 -5.11 -41.46
CA LEU A 5 10.00 -5.74 -40.18
C LEU A 5 11.35 -6.07 -39.53
N ALA A 6 11.81 -5.25 -38.59
CA ALA A 6 13.01 -5.52 -37.82
C ALA A 6 12.71 -6.60 -36.77
N GLY A 7 13.29 -7.79 -36.98
CA GLY A 7 13.19 -8.93 -36.08
C GLY A 7 13.99 -8.70 -34.80
N LEU A 8 13.34 -8.95 -33.66
CA LEU A 8 13.99 -9.06 -32.35
C LEU A 8 14.40 -10.51 -32.14
N SER A 9 15.65 -10.83 -32.46
CA SER A 9 16.27 -12.12 -32.11
C SER A 9 16.66 -12.13 -30.63
N LEU A 10 16.20 -13.14 -29.89
CA LEU A 10 16.68 -13.42 -28.54
C LEU A 10 17.97 -14.24 -28.58
N PRO A 11 18.89 -14.08 -27.62
CA PRO A 11 20.13 -14.84 -27.57
C PRO A 11 19.89 -16.31 -27.21
N SER A 12 20.47 -17.20 -28.03
CA SER A 12 20.63 -18.62 -27.75
C SER A 12 21.62 -18.82 -26.60
N ARG A 13 21.24 -19.56 -25.56
CA ARG A 13 22.18 -20.14 -24.59
C ARG A 13 22.24 -21.63 -24.87
N ASP A 14 23.23 -22.01 -25.66
CA ASP A 14 23.80 -23.35 -25.65
C ASP A 14 25.11 -23.23 -24.86
N ASP A 15 25.16 -23.82 -23.66
CA ASP A 15 26.43 -24.21 -23.05
C ASP A 15 26.25 -25.59 -22.43
N ARG A 16 26.67 -26.58 -23.22
CA ARG A 16 26.93 -27.95 -22.82
C ARG A 16 28.23 -27.97 -22.03
N THR A 17 28.18 -28.27 -20.74
CA THR A 17 29.35 -28.75 -20.00
C THR A 17 29.19 -30.23 -19.70
N ASP A 18 30.05 -31.01 -20.35
CA ASP A 18 30.18 -32.47 -20.35
C ASP A 18 31.10 -32.92 -19.19
N ARG A 19 30.52 -33.69 -18.26
CA ARG A 19 30.98 -34.97 -17.69
C ARG A 19 32.38 -35.14 -17.04
N GLY A 20 32.34 -35.52 -15.75
CA GLY A 20 33.24 -36.46 -15.05
C GLY A 20 32.63 -36.82 -13.68
N LEU A 21 31.96 -37.97 -13.50
CA LEU A 21 32.45 -39.25 -12.90
C LEU A 21 33.02 -39.02 -11.48
N ASP A 22 32.45 -39.52 -10.37
CA ASP A 22 32.16 -40.92 -10.02
C ASP A 22 31.22 -41.01 -8.77
N GLU A 23 30.41 -42.09 -8.71
CA GLU A 23 29.98 -42.94 -7.55
C GLU A 23 29.78 -42.33 -6.13
N GLU A 24 28.76 -42.57 -5.31
CA GLU A 24 27.66 -43.54 -5.15
C GLU A 24 26.71 -42.93 -4.09
N GLY A 25 25.40 -43.23 -4.13
CA GLY A 25 24.45 -42.79 -3.10
C GLY A 25 23.01 -42.86 -3.57
N GLU A 26 22.43 -44.05 -3.49
CA GLU A 26 20.99 -44.32 -3.61
C GLU A 26 20.17 -43.40 -2.70
N GLU A 27 19.16 -42.71 -3.24
CA GLU A 27 17.75 -42.86 -2.83
C GLU A 27 16.81 -41.87 -3.56
N GLU A 28 16.10 -42.45 -4.53
CA GLU A 28 14.72 -42.22 -4.98
C GLU A 28 13.95 -40.89 -4.72
N SER A 29 13.37 -40.40 -5.82
CA SER A 29 12.01 -39.83 -5.91
C SER A 29 11.74 -38.45 -5.32
N SER A 30 11.76 -37.42 -6.17
CA SER A 30 10.51 -36.71 -6.50
C SER A 30 10.67 -35.70 -7.61
N ALA A 31 9.72 -35.76 -8.53
CA ALA A 31 9.47 -34.76 -9.54
C ALA A 31 9.24 -33.37 -8.94
N GLY A 32 9.72 -32.35 -9.65
CA GLY A 32 9.06 -31.06 -9.79
C GLY A 32 8.67 -30.32 -8.52
N SER A 33 9.53 -29.40 -8.09
CA SER A 33 9.09 -28.06 -7.70
C SER A 33 10.29 -27.15 -7.58
N LEU A 34 10.46 -26.28 -8.57
CA LEU A 34 11.08 -25.00 -8.32
C LEU A 34 9.98 -24.15 -7.67
N PRO A 35 10.01 -23.83 -6.37
CA PRO A 35 9.17 -22.76 -5.87
C PRO A 35 9.77 -21.47 -6.41
N LEU A 36 9.27 -21.06 -7.57
CA LEU A 36 9.44 -19.73 -8.14
C LEU A 36 9.07 -18.71 -7.06
N VAL A 37 10.05 -17.89 -6.67
CA VAL A 37 9.87 -16.51 -6.18
C VAL A 37 8.61 -16.29 -5.34
N SER A 38 8.51 -16.90 -4.15
CA SER A 38 7.57 -16.38 -3.14
C SER A 38 8.23 -15.25 -2.36
N VAL A 39 8.71 -14.23 -3.09
CA VAL A 39 9.03 -12.94 -2.51
C VAL A 39 7.70 -12.20 -2.37
N SER A 40 6.92 -12.57 -1.37
CA SER A 40 5.85 -11.69 -0.90
C SER A 40 6.51 -10.59 -0.06
N LEU A 41 7.17 -9.64 -0.73
CA LEU A 41 7.69 -8.41 -0.13
C LEU A 41 6.57 -7.45 0.29
N PHE A 42 5.32 -7.80 0.03
CA PHE A 42 4.16 -7.12 0.57
C PHE A 42 3.75 -7.81 1.86
N THR A 43 4.31 -7.36 2.99
CA THR A 43 3.57 -7.49 4.25
C THR A 43 2.19 -6.87 3.99
N PRO A 44 1.10 -7.66 4.02
CA PRO A 44 -0.23 -7.10 3.82
C PRO A 44 -0.42 -6.05 4.90
N LEU A 45 -0.68 -4.81 4.51
CA LEU A 45 -0.93 -3.77 5.46
C LEU A 45 -2.13 -4.18 6.32
N THR A 46 -1.87 -4.39 7.61
CA THR A 46 -2.85 -4.96 8.53
C THR A 46 -3.67 -3.86 9.19
N ALA A 47 -4.95 -4.13 9.46
CA ALA A 47 -5.81 -3.22 10.22
C ALA A 47 -5.23 -2.86 11.60
N ALA A 48 -4.39 -3.74 12.17
CA ALA A 48 -3.71 -3.51 13.43
C ALA A 48 -2.73 -2.32 13.37
N GLU A 49 -2.04 -2.12 12.23
CA GLU A 49 -1.15 -0.97 12.03
C GLU A 49 -1.94 0.35 11.93
N MET A 50 -3.17 0.29 11.41
CA MET A 50 -4.03 1.48 11.24
C MET A 50 -4.85 1.81 12.49
N ALA A 51 -5.03 0.86 13.40
CA ALA A 51 -5.79 1.00 14.64
C ALA A 51 -5.43 2.24 15.51
N PRO A 52 -4.14 2.60 15.74
CA PRO A 52 -3.82 3.79 16.52
C PRO A 52 -4.34 5.08 15.88
N TYR A 53 -4.24 5.21 14.55
CA TYR A 53 -4.76 6.37 13.82
C TYR A 53 -6.29 6.44 13.90
N MET A 54 -7.00 5.32 13.71
CA MET A 54 -8.45 5.27 13.82
C MET A 54 -8.94 5.66 15.24
N LYS A 55 -8.23 5.21 16.27
CA LYS A 55 -8.51 5.56 17.67
C LYS A 55 -8.29 7.05 17.94
N ARG A 56 -7.22 7.64 17.41
CA ARG A 56 -6.94 9.08 17.54
C ARG A 56 -7.96 9.93 16.77
N LEU A 57 -8.33 9.55 15.55
CA LEU A 57 -9.39 10.23 14.78
C LEU A 57 -10.72 10.25 15.53
N SER A 58 -11.11 9.11 16.13
CA SER A 58 -12.35 9.00 16.90
C SER A 58 -12.32 9.81 18.20
N ARG A 59 -11.14 9.99 18.81
CA ARG A 59 -10.95 10.74 20.08
C ARG A 59 -10.78 12.24 19.86
N GLY A 60 -10.08 12.65 18.79
CA GLY A 60 -9.88 14.07 18.45
C GLY A 60 -11.18 14.81 18.13
N GLN A 61 -12.27 14.08 17.92
CA GLN A 61 -13.62 14.60 17.68
C GLN A 61 -14.43 14.88 18.96
N THR A 62 -13.99 14.44 20.15
CA THR A 62 -14.76 14.60 21.40
C THR A 62 -14.45 15.88 22.18
N VAL A 63 -13.75 16.85 21.59
CA VAL A 63 -13.37 18.12 22.23
C VAL A 63 -13.85 19.28 21.36
N GLU A 64 -15.17 19.41 21.21
CA GLU A 64 -15.81 20.60 20.62
C GLU A 64 -17.02 20.95 21.50
N GLY A 65 -16.76 21.25 22.77
CA GLY A 65 -17.79 21.59 23.75
C GLY A 65 -17.34 22.55 24.87
N GLU A 66 -16.11 23.06 24.84
CA GLU A 66 -15.58 23.86 25.95
C GLU A 66 -14.83 25.09 25.41
N SER A 67 -15.59 26.14 25.06
CA SER A 67 -15.22 27.56 25.17
C SER A 67 -13.71 27.88 25.19
N GLY A 68 -13.04 27.88 24.02
CA GLY A 68 -11.65 28.32 23.86
C GLY A 68 -11.32 28.59 22.38
N PRO A 69 -10.37 29.47 22.05
CA PRO A 69 -10.30 30.08 20.71
C PRO A 69 -9.93 29.06 19.64
N ALA A 70 -10.75 29.05 18.58
CA ALA A 70 -10.64 28.41 17.27
C ALA A 70 -9.20 28.08 16.82
N SER A 71 -8.72 26.91 17.24
CA SER A 71 -7.55 26.26 16.66
C SER A 71 -7.96 24.82 16.40
N PRO A 72 -7.71 24.26 15.20
CA PRO A 72 -7.91 22.83 14.98
C PRO A 72 -7.18 22.08 16.08
N THR A 73 -7.81 21.07 16.67
CA THR A 73 -7.14 20.20 17.64
C THR A 73 -5.90 19.63 16.94
N PRO A 74 -4.67 20.02 17.34
CA PRO A 74 -3.47 19.76 16.55
C PRO A 74 -3.27 18.26 16.34
N ASP A 75 -3.71 17.45 17.31
CA ASP A 75 -3.75 15.99 17.24
C ASP A 75 -4.54 15.44 16.04
N LEU A 76 -5.70 16.00 15.70
CA LEU A 76 -6.52 15.48 14.61
C LEU A 76 -5.90 15.80 13.25
N LEU A 77 -5.41 17.03 13.09
CA LEU A 77 -4.78 17.48 11.85
C LEU A 77 -3.42 16.81 11.63
N GLU A 78 -2.65 16.57 12.70
CA GLU A 78 -1.42 15.78 12.66
C GLU A 78 -1.71 14.36 12.16
N VAL A 79 -2.71 13.68 12.74
CA VAL A 79 -3.10 12.33 12.32
C VAL A 79 -3.56 12.28 10.87
N LEU A 80 -4.34 13.27 10.41
CA LEU A 80 -4.73 13.35 9.01
C LEU A 80 -3.53 13.58 8.08
N SER A 81 -2.55 14.38 8.52
CA SER A 81 -1.33 14.64 7.76
C SER A 81 -0.44 13.41 7.65
N ASP A 82 -0.30 12.64 8.74
CA ASP A 82 0.39 11.35 8.72
C ASP A 82 -0.27 10.38 7.72
N ILE A 83 -1.60 10.31 7.72
CA ILE A 83 -2.36 9.50 6.77
C ILE A 83 -2.17 10.00 5.32
N ASP A 84 -2.10 11.32 5.10
CA ASP A 84 -1.80 11.88 3.77
C ASP A 84 -0.42 11.44 3.29
N GLU A 85 0.61 11.57 4.11
CA GLU A 85 1.98 11.15 3.74
C GLU A 85 2.05 9.64 3.49
N MET A 86 1.42 8.82 4.35
CA MET A 86 1.40 7.37 4.17
C MET A 86 0.65 6.96 2.89
N SER A 87 -0.47 7.61 2.60
CA SER A 87 -1.30 7.28 1.43
C SER A 87 -0.70 7.74 0.10
N ARG A 88 0.34 8.59 0.10
CA ARG A 88 1.15 8.85 -1.11
C ARG A 88 1.91 7.61 -1.58
N ARG A 89 2.34 6.75 -0.64
CA ARG A 89 3.09 5.53 -0.93
C ARG A 89 2.20 4.29 -1.02
N ARG A 90 1.13 4.26 -0.21
CA ARG A 90 0.19 3.14 -0.08
C ARG A 90 -1.25 3.65 -0.01
N PRO A 91 -1.88 4.00 -1.15
CA PRO A 91 -3.25 4.53 -1.15
C PRO A 91 -4.30 3.53 -0.65
N GLU A 92 -3.98 2.24 -0.58
CA GLU A 92 -4.86 1.17 -0.08
C GLU A 92 -5.23 1.39 1.40
N ILE A 93 -4.38 2.11 2.16
CA ILE A 93 -4.62 2.44 3.57
C ILE A 93 -5.92 3.22 3.75
N LEU A 94 -6.33 3.99 2.74
CA LEU A 94 -7.46 4.91 2.82
C LEU A 94 -8.80 4.19 2.97
N SER A 95 -8.87 2.93 2.52
CA SER A 95 -10.05 2.07 2.69
C SER A 95 -10.44 1.90 4.16
N PHE A 96 -9.45 1.78 5.06
CA PHE A 96 -9.66 1.65 6.52
C PHE A 96 -10.24 2.93 7.15
N PHE A 97 -10.03 4.08 6.52
CA PHE A 97 -10.46 5.38 7.06
C PHE A 97 -11.71 5.94 6.39
N SER A 98 -12.29 5.25 5.40
CA SER A 98 -13.48 5.68 4.63
C SER A 98 -14.57 6.31 5.50
N THR A 99 -14.98 5.62 6.57
CA THR A 99 -16.01 6.12 7.51
C THR A 99 -15.57 7.37 8.27
N ASN A 100 -14.29 7.46 8.66
CA ASN A 100 -13.75 8.64 9.36
C ASN A 100 -13.65 9.84 8.41
N LEU A 101 -13.14 9.62 7.19
CA LEU A 101 -13.01 10.66 6.16
C LEU A 101 -14.37 11.25 5.78
N GLN A 102 -15.38 10.41 5.57
CA GLN A 102 -16.75 10.86 5.27
C GLN A 102 -17.31 11.78 6.36
N ARG A 103 -17.08 11.45 7.65
CA ARG A 103 -17.50 12.31 8.76
C ARG A 103 -16.68 13.61 8.79
N LEU A 104 -15.37 13.54 8.58
CA LEU A 104 -14.47 14.70 8.61
C LEU A 104 -14.71 15.67 7.45
N MET A 105 -15.22 15.19 6.31
CA MET A 105 -15.69 16.06 5.22
C MET A 105 -16.86 16.97 5.65
N SER A 106 -17.60 16.60 6.70
CA SER A 106 -18.63 17.44 7.33
C SER A 106 -18.15 18.19 8.58
N SER A 107 -16.85 18.19 8.88
CA SER A 107 -16.28 18.91 10.01
C SER A 107 -16.40 20.43 9.85
N ALA A 108 -16.60 21.14 10.97
CA ALA A 108 -16.59 22.61 11.01
C ALA A 108 -15.19 23.16 10.64
N GLU A 109 -14.14 22.45 11.05
CA GLU A 109 -12.73 22.76 10.77
C GLU A 109 -12.38 22.63 9.28
N GLU A 110 -12.00 23.76 8.66
CA GLU A 110 -11.67 23.81 7.24
C GLU A 110 -10.41 23.01 6.89
N CYS A 111 -9.37 23.08 7.72
CA CYS A 111 -8.13 22.33 7.50
C CYS A 111 -8.38 20.82 7.47
N CYS A 112 -9.11 20.29 8.47
CA CYS A 112 -9.46 18.87 8.54
C CYS A 112 -10.35 18.45 7.37
N ARG A 113 -11.34 19.28 7.02
CA ARG A 113 -12.26 19.04 5.91
C ARG A 113 -11.51 18.97 4.57
N ASN A 114 -10.63 19.93 4.28
CA ASN A 114 -9.86 19.97 3.04
C ASN A 114 -8.94 18.76 2.88
N LEU A 115 -8.29 18.33 3.97
CA LEU A 115 -7.45 17.13 3.98
C LEU A 115 -8.29 15.86 3.80
N ALA A 116 -9.44 15.77 4.47
CA ALA A 116 -10.36 14.65 4.32
C ALA A 116 -10.90 14.52 2.89
N PHE A 117 -11.27 15.63 2.24
CA PHE A 117 -11.65 15.65 0.83
C PHE A 117 -10.51 15.16 -0.09
N SER A 118 -9.29 15.67 0.12
CA SER A 118 -8.12 15.28 -0.67
C SER A 118 -7.83 13.78 -0.56
N LEU A 119 -7.91 13.23 0.66
CA LEU A 119 -7.74 11.81 0.92
C LEU A 119 -8.87 10.97 0.32
N ALA A 120 -10.13 11.41 0.45
CA ALA A 120 -11.27 10.70 -0.14
C ALA A 120 -11.17 10.62 -1.67
N LEU A 121 -10.79 11.71 -2.33
CA LEU A 121 -10.55 11.73 -3.78
C LEU A 121 -9.42 10.78 -4.19
N ARG A 122 -8.31 10.76 -3.44
CA ARG A 122 -7.22 9.80 -3.67
C ARG A 122 -7.69 8.36 -3.53
N SER A 123 -8.54 8.07 -2.55
CA SER A 123 -9.12 6.73 -2.37
C SER A 123 -9.98 6.32 -3.57
N ILE A 124 -10.83 7.21 -4.08
CA ILE A 124 -11.68 6.95 -5.26
C ILE A 124 -10.81 6.78 -6.51
N GLN A 125 -9.78 7.60 -6.68
CA GLN A 125 -8.85 7.47 -7.80
C GLN A 125 -8.08 6.15 -7.80
N ASN A 126 -7.79 5.61 -6.60
CA ASN A 126 -7.09 4.34 -6.46
C ASN A 126 -8.01 3.12 -6.69
N SER A 127 -9.26 3.20 -6.24
CA SER A 127 -10.27 2.14 -6.40
C SER A 127 -11.62 2.78 -6.77
N PRO A 128 -11.88 3.00 -8.08
CA PRO A 128 -13.06 3.73 -8.56
C PRO A 128 -14.38 2.96 -8.43
#